data_AF-A0A9Q0B539-F1
#
_entry.id   AF-A0A9Q0B539-F1
#
_cell.length_a   1.000
_cell.length_b   1.000
_cell.length_c   1.000
_cell.angle_alpha   90.00
_cell.angle_beta   90.00
_cell.angle_gamma   90.00
#
_symmetry.space_group_name_H-M   'P 1'
#
loop_
_entity.id
_entity.type
_entity.pdbx_description
1 polymer ?
#
loop_
_entity_poly.entity_id
_entity_poly.type
_entity_poly.pdbx_seq_one_letter_code
_entity_poly.pdbx_strand_id
1 'polypeptide(L)'
;MFRQAIATSSRAVRTGMRTQTPKSVFQNQFQSSPAFRIRAAQPAVARWYSDAKETTEATKEGEKPADDAESALKKQLETKEKEAADWKDKCLRTIADFRNLQDRTQREVKQARDFALQKFSKDLIDSIDNLDRALSMVPQEKLKVEEKSGDLKDLANLYEGLKMTDDILMSTLKKHGIERFDPEGEKFNPNEHDATFMAPQPDKEDNTVFHVQQKGFKLNGRVMRAAKVGVVKNA
;
A
#
# COMPACT_ATOMS: atom_id res chain seq x y z
N MET A 1 54.97 49.04 -7.68
CA MET A 1 54.89 47.85 -6.80
C MET A 1 53.85 46.91 -7.40
N PHE A 2 54.24 45.64 -7.64
CA PHE A 2 53.44 44.40 -7.57
C PHE A 2 51.95 44.49 -8.00
N ARG A 3 51.41 43.74 -8.96
CA ARG A 3 51.69 42.37 -9.41
C ARG A 3 50.96 42.09 -10.73
N GLN A 4 51.58 41.25 -11.54
CA GLN A 4 50.99 40.54 -12.67
C GLN A 4 49.71 39.79 -12.28
N ALA A 5 48.68 39.86 -13.12
CA ALA A 5 47.62 38.84 -13.18
C ALA A 5 47.71 38.19 -14.56
N ILE A 6 48.36 37.03 -14.58
CA ILE A 6 48.58 36.17 -15.73
C ILE A 6 47.25 35.53 -16.12
N ALA A 7 46.89 35.70 -17.39
CA ALA A 7 45.88 34.92 -18.06
C ALA A 7 46.24 33.43 -17.94
N THR A 8 45.37 32.64 -17.32
CA THR A 8 45.42 31.18 -17.40
C THR A 8 44.08 30.67 -17.88
N SER A 9 44.13 30.11 -19.09
CA SER A 9 43.10 29.35 -19.76
C SER A 9 42.89 28.02 -19.04
N SER A 10 41.86 27.93 -18.20
CA SER A 10 41.40 26.64 -17.66
C SER A 10 40.33 26.05 -18.58
N ARG A 11 40.83 25.38 -19.63
CA ARG A 11 40.37 24.11 -20.20
C ARG A 11 38.99 23.64 -19.70
N ALA A 12 37.96 23.88 -20.50
CA ALA A 12 36.66 23.26 -20.36
C ALA A 12 36.80 21.74 -20.60
N VAL A 13 36.92 20.98 -19.51
CA VAL A 13 36.74 19.52 -19.52
C VAL A 13 35.22 19.29 -19.61
N ARG A 14 34.71 19.21 -20.84
CA ARG A 14 33.44 18.53 -21.11
C ARG A 14 33.65 17.04 -20.84
N THR A 15 33.58 16.64 -19.57
CA THR A 15 33.25 15.27 -19.21
C THR A 15 31.81 15.05 -19.63
N GLY A 16 31.63 14.55 -20.86
CA GLY A 16 30.38 13.91 -21.24
C GLY A 16 30.15 12.76 -20.25
N MET A 17 29.30 12.98 -19.25
CA MET A 17 28.69 11.89 -18.51
C MET A 17 27.88 11.10 -19.52
N ARG A 18 28.53 10.05 -20.06
CA ARG A 18 27.89 8.97 -20.77
C ARG A 18 26.90 8.37 -19.78
N THR A 19 25.64 8.78 -19.88
CA THR A 19 24.53 8.10 -19.24
C THR A 19 24.45 6.70 -19.86
N GLN A 20 25.19 5.77 -19.26
CA GLN A 20 24.92 4.35 -19.45
C GLN A 20 23.57 4.12 -18.79
N THR A 21 22.52 4.20 -19.59
CA THR A 21 21.24 3.60 -19.23
C THR A 21 21.52 2.13 -18.96
N PRO A 22 21.17 1.57 -17.78
CA PRO A 22 21.20 0.13 -17.64
C PRO A 22 20.16 -0.40 -18.63
N LYS A 23 20.62 -1.17 -19.63
CA LYS A 23 19.73 -1.97 -20.46
C LYS A 23 18.95 -2.86 -19.50
N SER A 24 17.67 -2.58 -19.35
CA SER A 24 16.73 -3.44 -18.65
C SER A 24 16.73 -4.80 -19.37
N VAL A 25 17.44 -5.77 -18.79
CA VAL A 25 17.21 -7.18 -19.09
C VAL A 25 15.93 -7.59 -18.34
N PHE A 26 14.80 -7.02 -18.75
CA PHE A 26 13.52 -7.66 -18.57
C PHE A 26 13.35 -8.57 -19.77
N GLN A 27 14.01 -9.72 -19.70
CA GLN A 27 13.72 -10.83 -20.58
C GLN A 27 12.34 -11.34 -20.16
N ASN A 28 11.33 -10.98 -20.94
CA ASN A 28 9.97 -11.45 -20.76
C ASN A 28 9.96 -12.95 -21.10
N GLN A 29 10.33 -13.82 -20.15
CA GLN A 29 10.19 -15.28 -20.25
C GLN A 29 8.73 -15.68 -19.96
N PHE A 30 7.78 -15.08 -20.67
CA PHE A 30 6.49 -15.69 -20.92
C PHE A 30 6.44 -15.99 -22.40
N GLN A 31 7.18 -17.04 -22.80
CA GLN A 31 6.78 -17.77 -24.00
C GLN A 31 5.43 -18.41 -23.66
N SER A 32 4.37 -17.96 -24.34
CA SER A 32 3.11 -18.67 -24.38
C SER A 32 3.40 -20.10 -24.83
N SER A 33 3.34 -21.04 -23.89
CA SER A 33 3.36 -22.45 -24.23
C SER A 33 2.14 -22.71 -25.15
N PRO A 34 2.30 -23.34 -26.32
CA PRO A 34 1.14 -23.75 -27.09
C PRO A 34 0.40 -24.78 -26.25
N ALA A 35 -0.92 -24.62 -26.17
CA ALA A 35 -1.81 -25.54 -25.50
C ALA A 35 -1.47 -26.99 -25.87
N PHE A 36 -1.03 -27.77 -24.88
CA PHE A 36 -0.88 -29.22 -25.01
C PHE A 36 -2.30 -29.78 -25.23
N ARG A 37 -2.68 -29.95 -26.50
CA ARG A 37 -3.84 -30.75 -26.87
C ARG A 37 -3.51 -32.19 -26.44
N ILE A 38 -4.22 -32.68 -25.44
CA ILE A 38 -4.24 -34.10 -25.09
C ILE A 38 -4.81 -34.84 -26.30
N ARG A 39 -3.93 -35.32 -27.19
CA ARG A 39 -4.28 -36.36 -28.16
C ARG A 39 -4.41 -37.63 -27.33
N ALA A 40 -5.64 -38.12 -27.16
CA ALA A 40 -5.90 -39.43 -26.60
C ALA A 40 -5.24 -40.48 -27.49
N ALA A 41 -3.99 -40.82 -27.19
CA ALA A 41 -3.36 -42.04 -27.67
C ALA A 41 -3.87 -43.15 -26.76
N GLN A 42 -4.69 -44.04 -27.32
CA GLN A 42 -5.13 -45.26 -26.66
C GLN A 42 -3.90 -46.04 -26.17
N PRO A 43 -3.91 -46.62 -24.95
CA PRO A 43 -2.82 -47.47 -24.52
C PRO A 43 -2.87 -48.74 -25.38
N ALA A 44 -1.83 -48.97 -26.18
CA ALA A 44 -1.56 -50.29 -26.70
C ALA A 44 -1.31 -51.19 -25.49
N VAL A 45 -2.29 -52.04 -25.20
CA VAL A 45 -2.20 -53.07 -24.17
C VAL A 45 -1.04 -53.99 -24.56
N ALA A 46 0.11 -53.79 -23.94
CA ALA A 46 1.19 -54.78 -23.95
C ALA A 46 0.68 -55.99 -23.17
N ARG A 47 0.05 -56.92 -23.89
CA ARG A 47 -0.22 -58.27 -23.40
C ARG A 47 1.13 -58.92 -23.13
N TRP A 48 1.50 -59.02 -21.86
CA TRP A 48 2.48 -60.00 -21.41
C TRP A 48 1.84 -61.39 -21.53
N TYR A 49 1.91 -61.97 -22.73
CA TYR A 49 1.82 -63.42 -22.87
C TYR A 49 3.24 -63.96 -22.90
N SER A 50 3.55 -64.75 -21.88
CA SER A 50 4.72 -65.60 -21.80
C SER A 50 4.69 -66.61 -22.94
N ASP A 51 5.65 -66.50 -23.86
CA ASP A 51 6.04 -67.60 -24.74
C ASP A 51 7.56 -67.73 -24.63
N ALA A 52 8.00 -68.32 -23.51
CA ALA A 52 9.38 -68.70 -23.29
C ALA A 52 9.45 -70.22 -23.32
N LYS A 53 10.00 -70.68 -24.44
CA LYS A 53 10.30 -72.06 -24.81
C LYS A 53 10.97 -72.83 -23.68
N GLU A 54 10.43 -74.00 -23.37
CA GLU A 54 11.05 -75.01 -22.52
C GLU A 54 12.39 -75.47 -23.09
N THR A 55 13.44 -75.39 -22.28
CA THR A 55 14.49 -76.41 -22.19
C THR A 55 14.91 -76.51 -20.73
N THR A 56 14.65 -77.68 -20.18
CA THR A 56 14.95 -78.17 -18.83
C THR A 56 16.43 -78.17 -18.50
N GLU A 57 16.78 -77.76 -17.28
CA GLU A 57 17.67 -78.54 -16.42
C GLU A 57 17.45 -78.16 -14.95
N ALA A 58 17.12 -79.19 -14.17
CA ALA A 58 16.85 -79.09 -12.75
C ALA A 58 18.15 -78.91 -11.97
N THR A 59 18.17 -78.00 -11.01
CA THR A 59 19.04 -78.14 -9.83
C THR A 59 18.27 -77.75 -8.58
N LYS A 60 18.24 -78.71 -7.66
CA LYS A 60 17.46 -78.77 -6.43
C LYS A 60 17.86 -77.71 -5.41
N GLU A 61 16.82 -77.23 -4.72
CA GLU A 61 16.71 -76.94 -3.29
C GLU A 61 17.90 -76.27 -2.57
N GLY A 62 17.66 -75.02 -2.18
CA GLY A 62 18.27 -74.37 -1.04
C GLY A 62 17.20 -73.56 -0.30
N GLU A 63 16.35 -74.24 0.47
CA GLU A 63 15.40 -73.63 1.40
C GLU A 63 16.18 -72.93 2.54
N LYS A 64 16.14 -71.59 2.57
CA LYS A 64 16.45 -70.70 3.72
C LYS A 64 16.21 -69.22 3.35
N PRO A 65 15.59 -68.44 4.23
CA PRO A 65 14.18 -68.43 4.59
C PRO A 65 13.41 -67.35 3.77
N ALA A 66 12.18 -67.64 3.36
CA ALA A 66 11.31 -66.64 2.74
C ALA A 66 10.94 -65.48 3.70
N ASP A 67 11.05 -65.70 5.01
CA ASP A 67 10.73 -64.72 6.05
C ASP A 67 11.66 -63.48 6.06
N ASP A 68 12.94 -63.62 5.69
CA ASP A 68 13.90 -62.50 5.73
C ASP A 68 13.67 -61.50 4.59
N ALA A 69 13.34 -61.99 3.39
CA ALA A 69 13.02 -61.16 2.23
C ALA A 69 11.68 -60.44 2.40
N GLU A 70 10.67 -61.11 2.97
CA GLU A 70 9.40 -60.49 3.32
C GLU A 70 9.55 -59.44 4.43
N SER A 71 10.42 -59.66 5.43
CA SER A 71 10.69 -58.68 6.48
C SER A 71 11.39 -57.43 5.94
N ALA A 72 12.31 -57.57 4.98
CA ALA A 72 13.00 -56.47 4.34
C ALA A 72 12.04 -55.62 3.48
N LEU A 73 11.12 -56.27 2.74
CA LEU A 73 10.08 -55.61 1.97
C LEU A 73 9.09 -54.87 2.87
N LYS A 74 8.67 -55.46 4.00
CA LYS A 74 7.79 -54.80 4.99
C LYS A 74 8.45 -53.55 5.58
N LYS A 75 9.75 -53.61 5.92
CA LYS A 75 10.51 -52.43 6.39
C LYS A 75 10.60 -51.34 5.32
N GLN A 76 10.81 -51.71 4.06
CA GLN A 76 10.81 -50.73 2.96
C GLN A 76 9.43 -50.08 2.78
N LEU A 77 8.34 -50.86 2.85
CA LEU A 77 6.98 -50.33 2.81
C LEU A 77 6.72 -49.35 3.96
N GLU A 78 7.08 -49.71 5.20
CA GLU A 78 6.92 -48.82 6.35
C GLU A 78 7.74 -47.52 6.20
N THR A 79 8.96 -47.57 5.66
CA THR A 79 9.74 -46.35 5.40
C THR A 79 9.08 -45.46 4.34
N LYS A 80 8.52 -46.06 3.28
CA LYS A 80 7.83 -45.33 2.21
C LYS A 80 6.50 -44.75 2.69
N GLU A 81 5.79 -45.43 3.58
CA GLU A 81 4.58 -44.94 4.22
C GLU A 81 4.86 -43.75 5.14
N LYS A 82 5.95 -43.80 5.93
CA LYS A 82 6.42 -42.67 6.75
C LYS A 82 6.82 -41.48 5.88
N GLU A 83 7.62 -41.70 4.84
CA GLU A 83 7.96 -40.66 3.86
C GLU A 83 6.69 -40.06 3.24
N ALA A 84 5.71 -40.88 2.86
CA ALA A 84 4.45 -40.41 2.30
C ALA A 84 3.62 -39.60 3.30
N ALA A 85 3.62 -39.97 4.58
CA ALA A 85 2.97 -39.19 5.65
C ALA A 85 3.67 -37.84 5.82
N ASP A 86 5.00 -37.82 5.92
CA ASP A 86 5.78 -36.59 6.06
C ASP A 86 5.57 -35.63 4.87
N TRP A 87 5.49 -36.15 3.64
CA TRP A 87 5.20 -35.34 2.46
C TRP A 87 3.77 -34.81 2.43
N LYS A 88 2.79 -35.61 2.87
CA LYS A 88 1.40 -35.15 3.00
C LYS A 88 1.30 -34.01 4.00
N ASP A 89 1.95 -34.12 5.16
CA ASP A 89 1.95 -33.08 6.18
C ASP A 89 2.62 -31.79 5.68
N LYS A 90 3.76 -31.91 4.97
CA LYS A 90 4.40 -30.77 4.31
C LYS A 90 3.47 -30.12 3.28
N CYS A 91 2.79 -30.91 2.44
CA CYS A 91 1.84 -30.40 1.46
C CYS A 91 0.64 -29.69 2.10
N LEU A 92 0.06 -30.25 3.17
CA LEU A 92 -1.05 -29.63 3.87
C LEU A 92 -0.63 -28.31 4.52
N ARG A 93 0.57 -28.27 5.12
CA ARG A 93 1.14 -27.06 5.70
C ARG A 93 1.41 -25.99 4.64
N THR A 94 2.02 -26.34 3.51
CA THR A 94 2.27 -25.36 2.44
C THR A 94 0.98 -24.81 1.84
N ILE A 95 -0.07 -25.63 1.72
CA ILE A 95 -1.40 -25.17 1.30
C ILE A 95 -1.98 -24.18 2.31
N ALA A 96 -1.84 -24.46 3.61
CA ALA A 96 -2.29 -23.55 4.66
C ALA A 96 -1.52 -22.21 4.64
N ASP A 97 -0.19 -22.26 4.51
CA ASP A 97 0.67 -21.09 4.41
C ASP A 97 0.32 -20.25 3.17
N PHE A 98 0.05 -20.90 2.04
CA PHE A 98 -0.36 -20.23 0.80
C PHE A 98 -1.72 -19.52 0.95
N ARG A 99 -2.71 -20.16 1.59
CA ARG A 99 -4.01 -19.51 1.88
C ARG A 99 -3.86 -18.31 2.80
N ASN A 100 -3.07 -18.43 3.86
CA ASN A 100 -2.79 -17.31 4.76
C ASN A 100 -2.09 -16.15 4.02
N LEU A 101 -1.17 -16.46 3.11
CA LEU A 101 -0.51 -15.47 2.26
C LEU A 101 -1.50 -14.80 1.31
N GLN A 102 -2.40 -15.55 0.67
CA GLN A 102 -3.44 -15.00 -0.20
C GLN A 102 -4.37 -14.04 0.55
N ASP A 103 -4.84 -14.44 1.73
CA ASP A 103 -5.71 -13.58 2.56
C ASP A 103 -4.98 -12.31 3.01
N ARG A 104 -3.71 -12.46 3.41
CA ARG A 104 -2.86 -11.32 3.80
C ARG A 104 -2.64 -10.36 2.65
N THR A 105 -2.20 -10.87 1.50
CA THR A 105 -1.95 -10.05 0.31
C THR A 105 -3.23 -9.37 -0.18
N GLN A 106 -4.39 -10.02 -0.09
CA GLN A 106 -5.66 -9.39 -0.45
C GLN A 106 -5.98 -8.20 0.48
N ARG A 107 -5.72 -8.33 1.80
CA ARG A 107 -5.91 -7.22 2.76
C ARG A 107 -4.91 -6.09 2.52
N GLU A 108 -3.64 -6.42 2.28
CA GLU A 108 -2.59 -5.43 1.97
C GLU A 108 -2.88 -4.68 0.67
N VAL A 109 -3.36 -5.38 -0.37
CA VAL A 109 -3.76 -4.75 -1.64
C VAL A 109 -4.97 -3.84 -1.46
N LYS A 110 -5.96 -4.23 -0.66
CA LYS A 110 -7.10 -3.36 -0.33
C LYS A 110 -6.63 -2.10 0.40
N GLN A 111 -5.84 -2.27 1.47
CA GLN A 111 -5.27 -1.13 2.21
C GLN A 111 -4.41 -0.22 1.32
N ALA A 112 -3.58 -0.80 0.44
CA ALA A 112 -2.76 -0.03 -0.48
C ALA A 112 -3.61 0.79 -1.46
N ARG A 113 -4.78 0.28 -1.90
CA ARG A 113 -5.72 1.03 -2.75
C ARG A 113 -6.43 2.12 -1.97
N ASP A 114 -6.97 1.78 -0.80
CA ASP A 114 -7.74 2.70 0.04
C ASP A 114 -6.89 3.88 0.54
N PHE A 115 -5.58 3.66 0.73
CA PHE A 115 -4.63 4.67 1.24
C PHE A 115 -3.55 5.08 0.23
N ALA A 116 -3.70 4.75 -1.07
CA ALA A 116 -2.74 5.12 -2.11
C ALA A 116 -2.51 6.65 -2.18
N LEU A 117 -3.60 7.41 -1.99
CA LEU A 117 -3.60 8.87 -2.09
C LEU A 117 -3.12 9.55 -0.80
N GLN A 118 -2.86 8.82 0.29
CA GLN A 118 -2.58 9.42 1.59
C GLN A 118 -1.42 10.43 1.55
N LYS A 119 -0.29 10.09 0.94
CA LYS A 119 0.85 11.01 0.87
C LYS A 119 0.53 12.26 0.05
N PHE A 120 -0.09 12.08 -1.12
CA PHE A 120 -0.49 13.18 -2.00
C PHE A 120 -1.50 14.11 -1.33
N SER A 121 -2.51 13.54 -0.67
CA SER A 121 -3.53 14.29 0.06
C SER A 121 -2.93 15.10 1.22
N LYS A 122 -1.90 14.58 1.91
CA LYS A 122 -1.22 15.31 2.98
C LYS A 122 -0.56 16.59 2.45
N ASP A 123 0.19 16.49 1.36
CA ASP A 123 0.87 17.64 0.75
C ASP A 123 -0.16 18.64 0.18
N LEU A 124 -1.30 18.15 -0.32
CA LEU A 124 -2.39 18.98 -0.80
C LEU A 124 -3.12 19.73 0.34
N ILE A 125 -3.33 19.08 1.49
CA ILE A 125 -3.95 19.70 2.68
C ILE A 125 -3.15 20.91 3.15
N ASP A 126 -1.81 20.85 3.14
CA ASP A 126 -0.96 21.98 3.51
C ASP A 126 -1.18 23.18 2.57
N SER A 127 -1.46 22.93 1.29
CA SER A 127 -1.80 23.98 0.32
C SER A 127 -3.19 24.58 0.55
N ILE A 128 -4.16 23.75 0.96
CA ILE A 128 -5.52 24.18 1.33
C ILE A 128 -5.48 25.06 2.58
N ASP A 129 -4.69 24.69 3.58
CA ASP A 129 -4.54 25.49 4.80
C ASP A 129 -3.96 26.89 4.50
N ASN A 130 -3.11 27.01 3.47
CA ASN A 130 -2.63 28.31 2.99
C ASN A 130 -3.73 29.13 2.29
N LEU A 131 -4.62 28.46 1.54
CA LEU A 131 -5.79 29.10 0.94
C LEU A 131 -6.77 29.60 2.02
N ASP A 132 -7.06 28.77 3.02
CA ASP A 132 -7.86 29.16 4.21
C ASP A 132 -7.23 30.37 4.91
N ARG A 133 -5.90 30.36 5.10
CA ARG A 133 -5.17 31.48 5.69
C ARG A 133 -5.33 32.76 4.85
N ALA A 134 -5.21 32.65 3.53
CA ALA A 134 -5.40 33.79 2.63
C ALA A 134 -6.84 34.35 2.72
N LEU A 135 -7.85 33.48 2.79
CA LEU A 135 -9.25 33.87 2.99
C LEU A 135 -9.47 34.54 4.35
N SER A 136 -8.82 34.07 5.42
CA SER A 136 -8.94 34.65 6.76
C SER A 136 -8.26 36.02 6.93
N MET A 137 -7.27 36.32 6.08
CA MET A 137 -6.51 37.58 6.14
C MET A 137 -7.34 38.78 5.64
N VAL A 138 -8.38 38.54 4.84
CA VAL A 138 -9.23 39.60 4.30
C VAL A 138 -10.21 40.04 5.40
N PRO A 139 -10.13 41.28 5.91
CA PRO A 139 -11.03 41.75 6.97
C PRO A 139 -12.48 41.76 6.48
N GLN A 140 -13.39 41.16 7.25
CA GLN A 140 -14.82 41.11 6.90
C GLN A 140 -15.45 42.51 6.75
N GLU A 141 -14.88 43.52 7.41
CA GLU A 141 -15.29 44.92 7.30
C GLU A 141 -15.15 45.44 5.87
N LYS A 142 -14.08 45.05 5.15
CA LYS A 142 -13.83 45.47 3.75
C LYS A 142 -14.69 44.72 2.74
N LEU A 143 -15.30 43.60 3.13
CA LEU A 143 -16.18 42.79 2.30
C LEU A 143 -17.65 43.25 2.38
N LYS A 144 -18.04 43.94 3.45
CA LYS A 144 -19.42 44.37 3.73
C LYS A 144 -19.73 45.82 3.33
N VAL A 145 -18.74 46.60 2.89
CA VAL A 145 -18.96 48.03 2.57
C VAL A 145 -19.86 48.16 1.34
N GLU A 146 -21.09 48.60 1.58
CA GLU A 146 -22.14 48.86 0.61
C GLU A 146 -21.75 49.98 -0.39
N GLU A 147 -20.78 50.83 -0.02
CA GLU A 147 -20.13 51.81 -0.90
C GLU A 147 -18.85 51.24 -1.50
N LYS A 148 -19.06 50.42 -2.51
CA LYS A 148 -17.99 49.75 -3.24
C LYS A 148 -17.24 50.75 -4.16
N SER A 149 -16.19 51.40 -3.65
CA SER A 149 -15.15 52.01 -4.48
C SER A 149 -14.51 50.93 -5.38
N GLY A 150 -14.06 51.29 -6.60
CA GLY A 150 -13.66 50.34 -7.64
C GLY A 150 -12.72 49.24 -7.16
N ASP A 151 -11.67 49.61 -6.41
CA ASP A 151 -10.67 48.68 -5.90
C ASP A 151 -11.23 47.71 -4.83
N LEU A 152 -12.25 48.12 -4.06
CA LEU A 152 -12.92 47.25 -3.09
C LEU A 152 -13.87 46.24 -3.77
N LYS A 153 -14.43 46.57 -4.94
CA LYS A 153 -15.21 45.61 -5.75
C LYS A 153 -14.35 44.46 -6.23
N ASP A 154 -13.16 44.78 -6.73
CA ASP A 154 -12.25 43.78 -7.29
C ASP A 154 -11.75 42.81 -6.22
N LEU A 155 -11.50 43.31 -5.01
CA LEU A 155 -11.16 42.48 -3.86
C LEU A 155 -12.31 41.57 -3.42
N ALA A 156 -13.56 42.07 -3.41
CA ALA A 156 -14.73 41.26 -3.06
C ALA A 156 -14.99 40.16 -4.10
N ASN A 157 -14.89 40.49 -5.39
CA ASN A 157 -15.02 39.52 -6.49
C ASN A 157 -13.91 38.46 -6.44
N LEU A 158 -12.68 38.86 -6.11
CA LEU A 158 -11.56 37.93 -5.93
C LEU A 158 -11.80 36.98 -4.75
N TYR A 159 -12.27 37.51 -3.61
CA TYR A 159 -12.62 36.70 -2.43
C TYR A 159 -13.71 35.68 -2.76
N GLU A 160 -14.75 36.10 -3.49
CA GLU A 160 -15.82 35.21 -3.94
C GLU A 160 -15.29 34.11 -4.87
N GLY A 161 -14.46 34.46 -5.86
CA GLY A 161 -13.84 33.48 -6.75
C GLY A 161 -12.95 32.46 -6.03
N LEU A 162 -12.17 32.91 -5.04
CA LEU A 162 -11.36 32.02 -4.20
C LEU A 162 -12.23 31.10 -3.33
N LYS A 163 -13.32 31.62 -2.76
CA LYS A 163 -14.28 30.83 -1.98
C LYS A 163 -14.96 29.76 -2.84
N MET A 164 -15.39 30.10 -4.05
CA MET A 164 -15.94 29.13 -5.00
C MET A 164 -14.93 28.03 -5.35
N THR A 165 -13.66 28.39 -5.49
CA THR A 165 -12.58 27.43 -5.76
C THR A 165 -12.35 26.50 -4.57
N ASP A 166 -12.38 27.02 -3.33
CA ASP A 166 -12.32 26.19 -2.11
C ASP A 166 -13.50 25.21 -2.05
N ASP A 167 -14.73 25.68 -2.29
CA ASP A 167 -15.93 24.82 -2.26
C ASP A 167 -15.86 23.69 -3.30
N ILE A 168 -15.41 24.00 -4.53
CA ILE A 168 -15.19 23.00 -5.58
C ILE A 168 -14.11 22.01 -5.15
N LEU A 169 -12.99 22.49 -4.60
CA LEU A 169 -11.90 21.64 -4.13
C LEU A 169 -12.35 20.72 -2.98
N MET A 170 -13.13 21.24 -2.02
CA MET A 170 -13.71 20.43 -0.94
C MET A 170 -14.67 19.38 -1.49
N SER A 171 -15.46 19.71 -2.51
CA SER A 171 -16.35 18.75 -3.17
C SER A 171 -15.60 17.63 -3.89
N THR A 172 -14.45 17.92 -4.51
CA THR A 172 -13.63 16.91 -5.20
C THR A 172 -12.92 16.01 -4.20
N LEU A 173 -12.41 16.55 -3.10
CA LEU A 173 -11.80 15.78 -2.02
C LEU A 173 -12.79 14.78 -1.40
N LYS A 174 -14.04 15.21 -1.16
CA LYS A 174 -15.11 14.34 -0.65
C LYS A 174 -15.39 13.16 -1.58
N LYS A 175 -15.34 13.35 -2.91
CA LYS A 175 -15.52 12.25 -3.88
C LYS A 175 -14.41 11.20 -3.80
N HIS A 176 -13.22 11.58 -3.32
CA HIS A 176 -12.09 10.67 -3.11
C HIS A 176 -11.99 10.15 -1.67
N GLY A 177 -13.04 10.35 -0.84
CA GLY A 177 -13.10 9.84 0.53
C GLY A 177 -12.31 10.68 1.55
N ILE A 178 -11.94 11.91 1.19
CA ILE A 178 -11.26 12.85 2.08
C ILE A 178 -12.31 13.79 2.68
N GLU A 179 -12.45 13.74 4.00
CA GLU A 179 -13.43 14.52 4.75
C GLU A 179 -12.73 15.51 5.69
N ARG A 180 -13.09 16.78 5.55
CA ARG A 180 -12.72 17.85 6.48
C ARG A 180 -13.67 17.81 7.67
N PHE A 181 -13.12 17.81 8.88
CA PHE A 181 -13.91 17.91 10.11
C PHE A 181 -13.47 19.12 10.93
N ASP A 182 -14.45 19.76 11.56
CA ASP A 182 -14.30 21.01 12.30
C ASP A 182 -14.97 20.86 13.67
N PRO A 183 -14.24 20.42 14.70
CA PRO A 183 -14.83 20.01 15.98
C PRO A 183 -15.15 21.19 16.90
N GLU A 184 -15.55 22.35 16.36
CA GLU A 184 -15.87 23.52 17.19
C GLU A 184 -17.14 23.27 18.01
N GLY A 185 -17.05 23.37 19.33
CA GLY A 185 -18.15 23.10 20.25
C GLY A 185 -18.40 21.60 20.54
N GLU A 186 -17.63 20.70 19.94
CA GLU A 186 -17.71 19.27 20.24
C GLU A 186 -16.85 18.87 21.45
N LYS A 187 -17.18 17.74 22.06
CA LYS A 187 -16.37 17.16 23.13
C LYS A 187 -15.01 16.73 22.59
N PHE A 188 -13.95 17.00 23.36
CA PHE A 188 -12.60 16.65 22.94
C PHE A 188 -12.40 15.13 22.83
N ASN A 189 -11.93 14.66 21.67
CA ASN A 189 -11.57 13.27 21.41
C ASN A 189 -10.07 13.15 21.07
N PRO A 190 -9.25 12.51 21.92
CA PRO A 190 -7.81 12.37 21.68
C PRO A 190 -7.42 11.63 20.39
N ASN A 191 -8.32 10.81 19.83
CA ASN A 191 -8.03 10.07 18.60
C ASN A 191 -8.09 10.98 17.35
N GLU A 192 -8.82 12.09 17.43
CA GLU A 192 -9.12 12.95 16.28
C GLU A 192 -8.61 14.37 16.46
N HIS A 193 -8.43 14.82 17.71
CA HIS A 193 -8.10 16.19 18.08
C HIS A 193 -6.74 16.26 18.79
N ASP A 194 -5.98 17.32 18.46
CA ASP A 194 -4.71 17.67 19.09
C ASP A 194 -4.89 18.96 19.92
N ALA A 195 -4.88 18.82 21.25
CA ALA A 195 -5.09 19.93 22.18
C ALA A 195 -3.81 20.74 22.33
N THR A 196 -3.75 21.89 21.66
CA THR A 196 -2.56 22.75 21.62
C THR A 196 -2.46 23.71 22.82
N PHE A 197 -3.60 24.16 23.34
CA PHE A 197 -3.66 25.02 24.52
C PHE A 197 -4.99 24.81 25.26
N MET A 198 -5.00 25.19 26.53
CA MET A 198 -6.19 25.18 27.38
C MET A 198 -6.47 26.60 27.87
N ALA A 199 -7.73 27.01 27.85
CA ALA A 199 -8.15 28.32 28.33
C ALA A 199 -9.44 28.20 29.17
N PRO A 200 -9.57 28.97 30.28
CA PRO A 200 -10.82 29.04 31.01
C PRO A 200 -11.85 29.83 30.19
N GLN A 201 -13.05 29.28 30.05
CA GLN A 201 -14.18 29.92 29.37
C GLN A 201 -15.44 29.67 30.21
N PRO A 202 -15.92 30.67 30.96
CA PRO A 202 -17.04 30.49 31.89
C PRO A 202 -18.35 30.10 31.20
N ASP A 203 -18.45 30.33 29.89
CA ASP A 203 -19.65 30.08 29.10
C ASP A 203 -19.73 28.66 28.50
N LYS A 204 -18.66 27.86 28.55
CA LYS A 204 -18.58 26.53 27.91
C LYS A 204 -18.22 25.43 28.90
N GLU A 205 -18.71 24.21 28.62
CA GLU A 205 -18.43 23.02 29.43
C GLU A 205 -16.95 22.58 29.38
N ASP A 206 -16.46 22.00 30.48
CA ASP A 206 -15.11 21.46 30.58
C ASP A 206 -14.85 20.33 29.57
N ASN A 207 -13.61 20.27 29.06
CA ASN A 207 -13.18 19.32 28.04
C ASN A 207 -13.92 19.44 26.69
N THR A 208 -14.51 20.61 26.42
CA THR A 208 -15.09 20.95 25.11
C THR A 208 -14.09 21.74 24.28
N VAL A 209 -14.11 21.55 22.96
CA VAL A 209 -13.32 22.35 22.03
C VAL A 209 -13.95 23.75 21.91
N PHE A 210 -13.22 24.76 22.37
CA PHE A 210 -13.68 26.14 22.27
C PHE A 210 -13.33 26.78 20.93
N HIS A 211 -12.14 26.48 20.39
CA HIS A 211 -11.62 27.10 19.19
C HIS A 211 -10.77 26.12 18.38
N VAL A 212 -10.91 26.16 17.05
CA VAL A 212 -10.15 25.32 16.12
C VAL A 212 -9.14 26.19 15.38
N GLN A 213 -7.85 25.98 15.62
CA GLN A 213 -6.78 26.70 14.93
C GLN A 213 -6.50 26.14 13.54
N GLN A 214 -6.56 24.81 13.41
CA GLN A 214 -6.28 24.10 12.18
C GLN A 214 -7.26 22.94 12.07
N LYS A 215 -8.11 22.95 11.05
CA LYS A 215 -9.15 21.93 10.86
C LYS A 215 -8.56 20.57 10.54
N GLY A 216 -9.24 19.49 10.89
CA GLY A 216 -8.72 18.13 10.70
C GLY A 216 -9.19 17.49 9.40
N PHE A 217 -8.49 16.44 8.96
CA PHE A 217 -8.85 15.67 7.77
C PHE A 217 -8.80 14.16 8.02
N LYS A 218 -9.81 13.44 7.51
CA LYS A 218 -9.93 11.98 7.52
C LYS A 218 -9.94 11.45 6.09
N LEU A 219 -9.33 10.28 5.87
CA LEU A 219 -9.37 9.54 4.61
C LEU A 219 -9.98 8.17 4.88
N ASN A 220 -11.15 7.89 4.30
CA ASN A 220 -11.85 6.61 4.45
C ASN A 220 -11.97 6.14 5.92
N GLY A 221 -12.30 7.08 6.82
CA GLY A 221 -12.44 6.84 8.27
C GLY A 221 -11.14 6.86 9.08
N ARG A 222 -9.96 6.91 8.44
CA ARG A 222 -8.67 7.05 9.13
C ARG A 222 -8.27 8.51 9.26
N VAL A 223 -7.90 8.95 10.45
CA VAL A 223 -7.38 10.30 10.68
C VAL A 223 -6.01 10.45 9.99
N MET A 224 -5.93 11.39 9.06
CA MET A 224 -4.68 11.75 8.38
C MET A 224 -3.93 12.84 9.14
N ARG A 225 -4.68 13.88 9.52
CA ARG A 225 -4.21 15.04 10.28
C ARG A 225 -5.27 15.37 11.32
N ALA A 226 -4.87 15.36 12.59
CA ALA A 226 -5.74 15.77 13.69
C ALA A 226 -6.04 17.26 13.61
N ALA A 227 -7.23 17.65 14.10
CA ALA A 227 -7.57 19.06 14.24
C ALA A 227 -6.81 19.67 15.42
N LYS A 228 -6.13 20.80 15.22
CA LYS A 228 -5.48 21.52 16.32
C LYS A 228 -6.50 22.41 16.99
N VAL A 229 -6.73 22.15 18.26
CA VAL A 229 -7.83 22.75 19.02
C VAL A 229 -7.36 23.37 20.32
N GLY A 230 -8.10 24.37 20.78
CA GLY A 230 -8.07 24.89 22.14
C GLY A 230 -9.20 24.27 22.95
N VAL A 231 -8.87 23.68 24.10
CA VAL A 231 -9.85 22.99 24.96
C VAL A 231 -10.18 23.85 26.17
N VAL A 232 -11.45 23.84 26.59
CA VAL A 232 -11.89 24.52 27.80
C VAL A 232 -11.45 23.74 29.02
N LYS A 233 -10.77 24.44 29.93
CA LYS A 233 -10.49 23.96 31.28
C LYS A 233 -10.90 25.05 32.24
N ASN A 234 -12.10 24.93 32.79
CA ASN A 234 -12.51 25.76 33.91
C ASN A 234 -11.77 25.25 35.16
N ALA A 235 -11.16 26.19 35.87
CA ALA A 235 -10.33 25.90 37.04
C ALA A 235 -11.19 25.61 38.27
#